data_AF-A0A315B419-F1
#
_entry.id   AF-A0A315B419-F1
#
_cell.length_a   1.000
_cell.length_b   1.000
_cell.length_c   1.000
_cell.angle_alpha   90.00
_cell.angle_beta   90.00
_cell.angle_gamma   90.00
#
_symmetry.space_group_name_H-M   'P 1'
#
loop_
_entity.id
_entity.type
_entity.pdbx_description
1 polymer ?
#
loop_
_entity_poly.entity_id
_entity_poly.type
_entity_poly.pdbx_seq_one_letter_code
_entity_poly.pdbx_strand_id
1 'polypeptide(L)'
;MTLRIPPWLALLVCTIAGFVALYLGWGRAFVANDRCLDDGGRYEERWDTCNKSTQTSPRTTYNGPTYIGELDGQDIELQLRDDLLGYRMLADGQRVIGDLNTERGHDRDPNATVYVLNPLSEHDRRVRFVVSKNAGVEELVLLGPDGELETTHLKSVNN
;
A
#
# COMPACT_ATOMS: atom_id res chain seq x y z
N MET A 1 4.08 21.95 -51.37
CA MET A 1 4.65 20.58 -51.36
C MET A 1 3.67 19.68 -50.61
N THR A 2 2.94 18.82 -51.31
CA THR A 2 2.04 17.85 -50.68
C THR A 2 2.88 16.71 -50.13
N LEU A 3 2.99 16.59 -48.80
CA LEU A 3 3.68 15.50 -48.12
C LEU A 3 3.00 14.18 -48.51
N ARG A 4 3.57 13.45 -49.46
CA ARG A 4 3.12 12.09 -49.80
C ARG A 4 3.73 11.14 -48.77
N ILE A 5 3.06 11.01 -47.64
CA ILE A 5 3.43 10.01 -46.64
C ILE A 5 3.19 8.65 -47.28
N PRO A 6 4.22 7.80 -47.44
CA PRO A 6 4.04 6.50 -48.04
C PRO A 6 3.12 5.65 -47.14
N PRO A 7 2.22 4.86 -47.74
CA PRO A 7 1.11 4.22 -47.02
C PRO A 7 1.56 3.28 -45.88
N TRP A 8 2.77 2.73 -45.96
CA TRP A 8 3.36 1.90 -44.91
C TRP A 8 3.70 2.67 -43.62
N LEU A 9 4.06 3.96 -43.72
CA LEU A 9 4.33 4.80 -42.55
C LEU A 9 3.02 5.13 -41.82
N ALA A 10 1.93 5.38 -42.55
CA ALA A 10 0.62 5.61 -41.95
C ALA A 10 0.12 4.35 -41.20
N LEU A 11 0.37 3.17 -41.77
CA LEU A 11 0.01 1.89 -41.16
C LEU A 11 0.78 1.68 -39.84
N LEU A 12 2.10 1.88 -39.85
CA LEU A 12 2.96 1.77 -38.66
C LEU A 12 2.53 2.70 -37.51
N VAL A 13 2.22 3.96 -37.83
CA VAL A 13 1.78 4.94 -36.83
C VAL A 13 0.45 4.52 -36.21
N CYS A 14 -0.51 4.03 -37.01
CA CYS A 14 -1.78 3.52 -36.50
C CYS A 14 -1.60 2.30 -35.59
N THR A 15 -0.72 1.35 -35.93
CA THR A 15 -0.47 0.19 -35.06
C THR A 15 0.15 0.62 -33.73
N ILE A 16 1.17 1.48 -33.76
CA ILE A 16 1.83 1.97 -32.54
C ILE A 16 0.84 2.74 -31.67
N ALA A 17 0.03 3.63 -32.25
CA ALA A 17 -1.00 4.38 -31.52
C ALA A 17 -2.05 3.46 -30.89
N GLY A 18 -2.46 2.40 -31.59
CA GLY A 18 -3.37 1.38 -31.07
C GLY A 18 -2.79 0.64 -29.87
N PHE A 19 -1.52 0.21 -29.96
CA PHE A 19 -0.81 -0.43 -28.84
C PHE A 19 -0.66 0.50 -27.64
N VAL A 20 -0.33 1.78 -27.85
CA VAL A 20 -0.21 2.76 -26.77
C VAL A 20 -1.56 3.01 -26.11
N ALA A 21 -2.65 3.16 -26.87
CA ALA A 21 -3.99 3.34 -26.32
C ALA A 21 -4.46 2.11 -25.51
N LEU A 22 -4.20 0.91 -26.01
CA LEU A 22 -4.47 -0.34 -25.29
C LEU A 22 -3.62 -0.44 -24.02
N TYR A 23 -2.34 -0.08 -24.08
CA TYR A 23 -1.45 -0.10 -22.93
C TYR A 23 -1.87 0.91 -21.85
N LEU A 24 -2.25 2.13 -22.23
CA LEU A 24 -2.69 3.16 -21.28
C LEU A 24 -4.07 2.86 -20.69
N GLY A 25 -5.00 2.32 -21.48
CA GLY A 25 -6.38 2.06 -21.04
C GLY A 25 -6.55 0.75 -20.26
N TRP A 26 -5.87 -0.32 -20.68
CA TRP A 26 -6.02 -1.66 -20.10
C TRP A 26 -4.69 -2.22 -19.59
N GLY A 27 -3.58 -1.96 -20.30
CA GLY A 27 -2.26 -2.48 -19.94
C GLY A 27 -1.76 -2.01 -18.57
N ARG A 28 -2.00 -0.75 -18.18
CA ARG A 28 -1.61 -0.26 -16.84
C ARG A 28 -2.35 -0.98 -15.72
N ALA A 29 -3.63 -1.29 -15.90
CA ALA A 29 -4.40 -2.05 -14.94
C ALA A 29 -3.91 -3.50 -14.84
N PHE A 30 -3.54 -4.10 -15.98
CA PHE A 30 -2.96 -5.44 -16.02
C PHE A 30 -1.56 -5.50 -15.38
N VAL A 31 -0.68 -4.53 -15.65
CA VAL A 31 0.69 -4.48 -15.08
C VAL A 31 0.65 -4.26 -13.56
N ALA A 32 -0.33 -3.52 -13.04
CA ALA A 32 -0.55 -3.44 -11.59
C ALA A 32 -0.94 -4.80 -11.01
N ASN A 33 -1.85 -5.52 -11.67
CA ASN A 33 -2.24 -6.87 -11.27
C ASN A 33 -1.09 -7.88 -11.43
N ASP A 34 -0.23 -7.69 -12.44
CA ASP A 34 0.91 -8.55 -12.73
C ASP A 34 2.06 -8.35 -11.74
N ARG A 35 2.27 -7.13 -11.23
CA ARG A 35 3.17 -6.88 -10.09
C ARG A 35 2.69 -7.55 -8.80
N CYS A 36 1.38 -7.72 -8.63
CA CYS A 36 0.85 -8.57 -7.55
C CYS A 36 1.06 -10.08 -7.83
N LEU A 37 1.19 -10.50 -9.09
CA LEU A 37 1.42 -11.88 -9.53
C LEU A 37 2.90 -12.31 -9.46
N ASP A 38 3.84 -11.40 -9.76
CA ASP A 38 5.28 -11.69 -9.84
C ASP A 38 5.94 -11.90 -8.46
N ASP A 39 5.21 -11.57 -7.40
CA ASP A 39 5.63 -11.65 -6.00
C ASP A 39 5.44 -13.09 -5.40
N GLY A 40 5.51 -14.11 -6.27
CA GLY A 40 5.82 -15.51 -5.91
C GLY A 40 4.69 -16.36 -5.31
N GLY A 41 3.78 -16.87 -6.14
CA GLY A 41 3.27 -18.25 -5.99
C GLY A 41 2.23 -18.61 -4.91
N ARG A 42 1.61 -17.65 -4.20
CA ARG A 42 0.49 -17.92 -3.27
C ARG A 42 -0.84 -17.42 -3.82
N TYR A 43 -1.45 -18.21 -4.69
CA TYR A 43 -2.61 -17.82 -5.51
C TYR A 43 -3.93 -17.67 -4.70
N GLU A 44 -4.09 -18.30 -3.54
CA GLU A 44 -5.39 -18.35 -2.85
C GLU A 44 -5.57 -17.32 -1.73
N GLU A 45 -4.49 -16.80 -1.13
CA GLU A 45 -4.59 -15.87 0.01
C GLU A 45 -4.57 -14.39 -0.36
N ARG A 46 -3.99 -14.01 -1.52
CA ARG A 46 -3.83 -12.61 -1.93
C ARG A 46 -4.97 -12.06 -2.79
N TRP A 47 -5.83 -12.95 -3.32
CA TRP A 47 -6.97 -12.54 -4.15
C TRP A 47 -7.94 -11.66 -3.35
N ASP A 48 -8.19 -12.00 -2.09
CA ASP A 48 -9.13 -11.26 -1.24
C ASP A 48 -8.61 -9.86 -0.88
N THR A 49 -7.30 -9.70 -0.75
CA THR A 49 -6.64 -8.41 -0.45
C THR A 49 -6.62 -7.46 -1.64
N CYS A 50 -6.45 -7.97 -2.87
CA CYS A 50 -6.45 -7.15 -4.09
C CYS A 50 -7.87 -6.84 -4.61
N ASN A 51 -8.80 -7.80 -4.52
CA ASN A 51 -10.18 -7.65 -5.01
C ASN A 51 -11.04 -6.73 -4.12
N LYS A 52 -10.69 -6.55 -2.84
CA LYS A 52 -11.34 -5.58 -1.94
C LYS A 52 -11.17 -4.12 -2.38
N SER A 53 -10.30 -3.82 -3.34
CA SER A 53 -10.18 -2.49 -3.94
C SER A 53 -11.45 -2.03 -4.69
N THR A 54 -12.32 -2.98 -5.09
CA THR A 54 -13.55 -2.72 -5.88
C THR A 54 -14.85 -2.87 -5.08
N GLN A 55 -14.84 -3.56 -3.93
CA GLN A 55 -16.01 -3.68 -3.06
C GLN A 55 -15.93 -2.67 -1.92
N THR A 56 -16.28 -1.42 -2.24
CA THR A 56 -16.58 -0.42 -1.22
C THR A 56 -17.83 -0.86 -0.48
N SER A 57 -17.67 -1.44 0.71
CA SER A 57 -18.77 -1.54 1.67
C SER A 57 -19.30 -0.12 1.93
N PRO A 58 -20.61 0.14 1.85
CA PRO A 58 -21.15 1.50 1.77
C PRO A 58 -21.04 2.34 3.06
N ARG A 59 -20.17 1.98 4.02
CA ARG A 59 -20.01 2.71 5.29
C ARG A 59 -18.65 2.68 5.97
N THR A 60 -17.60 2.12 5.37
CA THR A 60 -16.27 2.12 5.99
C THR A 60 -15.46 3.32 5.50
N THR A 61 -15.37 4.38 6.31
CA THR A 61 -14.65 5.60 5.93
C THR A 61 -13.26 5.61 6.56
N TYR A 62 -12.22 5.82 5.75
CA TYR A 62 -10.87 6.02 6.25
C TYR A 62 -10.71 7.48 6.70
N ASN A 63 -11.23 7.77 7.89
CA ASN A 63 -11.11 9.08 8.55
C ASN A 63 -10.18 9.03 9.77
N GLY A 64 -9.52 7.89 10.00
CA GLY A 64 -8.53 7.74 11.06
C GLY A 64 -7.24 8.51 10.76
N PRO A 65 -6.26 8.42 11.67
CA PRO A 65 -4.98 9.10 11.50
C PRO A 65 -4.26 8.64 10.23
N THR A 66 -3.57 9.59 9.61
CA THR A 66 -2.73 9.37 8.43
C THR A 66 -1.27 9.57 8.83
N TYR A 67 -0.43 8.62 8.43
CA TYR A 67 1.00 8.61 8.68
C TYR A 67 1.75 8.57 7.36
N ILE A 68 2.83 9.34 7.25
CA ILE A 68 3.70 9.36 6.07
C ILE A 68 5.13 9.08 6.50
N GLY A 69 5.84 8.30 5.69
CA GLY A 69 7.25 8.03 5.86
C GLY A 69 7.75 7.01 4.86
N GLU A 70 8.92 6.46 5.10
CA GLU A 70 9.51 5.41 4.28
C GLU A 70 9.24 4.04 4.94
N LEU A 71 8.95 3.01 4.15
CA LEU A 71 8.91 1.61 4.56
C LEU A 71 9.61 0.78 3.50
N ASP A 72 10.59 -0.04 3.90
CA ASP A 72 11.39 -0.87 2.98
C ASP A 72 11.99 -0.10 1.78
N GLY A 73 12.43 1.14 2.00
CA GLY A 73 13.01 2.00 0.95
C GLY A 73 11.99 2.67 0.04
N GLN A 74 10.69 2.60 0.37
CA GLN A 74 9.60 3.15 -0.42
C GLN A 74 8.82 4.19 0.39
N ASP A 75 8.57 5.36 -0.19
CA ASP A 75 7.66 6.35 0.41
C ASP A 75 6.23 5.80 0.44
N ILE A 76 5.64 5.81 1.64
CA ILE A 76 4.29 5.36 1.89
C ILE A 76 3.43 6.41 2.59
N GLU A 77 2.12 6.35 2.32
CA GLU A 77 1.07 6.99 3.12
C GLU A 77 0.17 5.90 3.70
N LEU A 78 0.21 5.73 5.02
CA LEU A 78 -0.61 4.78 5.77
C LEU A 78 -1.76 5.53 6.43
N GLN A 79 -3.00 5.21 6.08
CA GLN A 79 -4.17 5.75 6.77
C GLN A 79 -4.96 4.63 7.45
N LEU A 80 -5.26 4.84 8.73
CA LEU A 80 -6.06 3.90 9.50
C LEU A 80 -7.56 4.15 9.28
N ARG A 81 -8.34 3.08 9.40
CA ARG A 81 -9.80 3.18 9.45
C ARG A 81 -10.23 3.77 10.79
N ASP A 82 -11.40 4.41 10.81
CA ASP A 82 -11.96 5.06 11.99
C ASP A 82 -12.20 4.09 13.18
N ASP A 83 -12.55 2.84 12.88
CA ASP A 83 -12.74 1.77 13.87
C ASP A 83 -11.44 1.05 14.31
N LEU A 84 -10.28 1.42 13.75
CA LEU A 84 -8.98 0.76 13.98
C LEU A 84 -8.96 -0.76 13.66
N LEU A 85 -9.83 -1.21 12.77
CA LEU A 85 -9.89 -2.61 12.32
C LEU A 85 -9.35 -2.82 10.90
N GLY A 86 -8.96 -1.74 10.22
CA GLY A 86 -8.34 -1.82 8.90
C GLY A 86 -7.44 -0.64 8.60
N TYR A 87 -6.66 -0.77 7.55
CA TYR A 87 -5.81 0.29 7.03
C TYR A 87 -5.88 0.36 5.51
N ARG A 88 -5.48 1.50 4.96
CA ARG A 88 -5.11 1.66 3.56
C ARG A 88 -3.70 2.21 3.50
N MET A 89 -2.89 1.68 2.60
CA MET A 89 -1.53 2.14 2.36
C MET A 89 -1.38 2.51 0.89
N LEU A 90 -0.81 3.68 0.62
CA LEU A 90 -0.40 4.09 -0.72
C LEU A 90 1.11 3.98 -0.79
N ALA A 91 1.63 3.21 -1.75
CA ALA A 91 3.05 2.99 -1.97
C ALA A 91 3.31 2.95 -3.49
N ASP A 92 4.18 3.81 -4.03
CA ASP A 92 4.45 3.92 -5.49
C ASP A 92 3.17 4.00 -6.35
N GLY A 93 2.18 4.78 -5.87
CA GLY A 93 0.89 4.94 -6.54
C GLY A 93 -0.03 3.70 -6.50
N GLN A 94 0.40 2.61 -5.84
CA GLN A 94 -0.43 1.43 -5.61
C GLN A 94 -1.12 1.55 -4.25
N ARG A 95 -2.41 1.21 -4.22
CA ARG A 95 -3.22 1.23 -3.01
C ARG A 95 -3.43 -0.19 -2.49
N VAL A 96 -2.93 -0.44 -1.30
CA VAL A 96 -3.14 -1.68 -0.55
C VAL A 96 -4.16 -1.44 0.55
N ILE A 97 -5.07 -2.38 0.77
CA ILE A 97 -6.03 -2.38 1.87
C ILE A 97 -5.82 -3.66 2.66
N GLY A 98 -5.76 -3.56 3.98
CA GLY A 98 -5.59 -4.73 4.83
C GLY A 98 -6.26 -4.57 6.18
N ASP A 99 -6.26 -5.69 6.91
CA ASP A 99 -6.80 -5.75 8.27
C ASP A 99 -5.78 -5.19 9.26
N LEU A 100 -6.28 -4.52 10.30
CA LEU A 100 -5.48 -3.96 11.38
C LEU A 100 -5.87 -4.65 12.68
N ASN A 101 -4.88 -5.01 13.47
CA ASN A 101 -5.06 -5.34 14.89
C ASN A 101 -4.31 -4.34 15.76
N THR A 102 -4.82 -4.12 16.97
CA THR A 102 -4.16 -3.32 17.98
C THR A 102 -3.78 -4.21 19.16
N GLU A 103 -2.49 -4.29 19.45
CA GLU A 103 -1.91 -4.97 20.60
C GLU A 103 -1.49 -3.95 21.67
N ARG A 104 -1.34 -4.44 22.89
CA ARG A 104 -0.90 -3.64 24.04
C ARG A 104 0.42 -4.19 24.59
N GLY A 105 1.32 -3.27 24.90
CA GLY A 105 2.59 -3.52 25.55
C GLY A 105 3.73 -3.74 24.56
N HIS A 106 4.87 -3.13 24.86
CA HIS A 106 6.13 -3.33 24.17
C HIS A 106 7.29 -3.04 25.14
N ASP A 107 8.19 -4.00 25.31
CA ASP A 107 9.34 -3.95 26.21
C ASP A 107 9.05 -3.40 27.62
N ARG A 108 9.61 -2.22 27.92
CA ARG A 108 9.54 -1.55 29.22
C ARG A 108 8.28 -0.71 29.40
N ASP A 109 7.48 -0.53 28.35
CA ASP A 109 6.19 0.14 28.42
C ASP A 109 5.03 -0.87 28.21
N PRO A 110 4.46 -1.41 29.29
CA PRO A 110 3.32 -2.33 29.21
C PRO A 110 2.03 -1.65 28.70
N ASN A 111 2.02 -0.32 28.54
CA ASN A 111 0.90 0.44 28.02
C ASN A 111 1.11 0.95 26.59
N ALA A 112 2.24 0.63 25.96
CA ALA A 112 2.48 0.98 24.57
C ALA A 112 1.38 0.39 23.67
N THR A 113 0.98 1.14 22.65
CA THR A 113 0.04 0.67 21.64
C THR A 113 0.83 0.16 20.46
N VAL A 114 0.53 -1.06 19.99
CA VAL A 114 1.19 -1.67 18.85
C VAL A 114 0.17 -1.94 17.75
N TYR A 115 0.37 -1.34 16.59
CA TYR A 115 -0.42 -1.62 15.40
C TYR A 115 0.18 -2.78 14.63
N VAL A 116 -0.64 -3.78 14.32
CA VAL A 116 -0.24 -4.97 13.56
C VAL A 116 -1.03 -5.02 12.27
N LEU A 117 -0.35 -4.79 11.15
CA LEU A 117 -0.92 -4.84 9.82
C LEU A 117 -0.93 -6.31 9.34
N ASN A 118 -2.05 -6.72 8.73
CA ASN A 118 -2.28 -8.09 8.27
C ASN A 118 -2.03 -9.13 9.38
N PRO A 119 -2.72 -9.03 10.53
CA PRO A 119 -2.44 -9.83 11.72
C PRO A 119 -2.62 -11.34 11.52
N LEU A 120 -3.39 -11.75 10.50
CA LEU A 120 -3.62 -13.16 10.16
C LEU A 120 -2.54 -13.74 9.23
N SER A 121 -1.65 -12.91 8.69
CA SER A 121 -0.53 -13.37 7.86
C SER A 121 0.55 -14.09 8.70
N GLU A 122 1.47 -14.75 8.02
CA GLU A 122 2.68 -15.32 8.66
C GLU A 122 3.49 -14.22 9.36
N HIS A 123 4.23 -14.59 10.42
CA HIS A 123 4.93 -13.63 11.28
C HIS A 123 5.92 -12.73 10.53
N ASP A 124 6.57 -13.24 9.50
CA ASP A 124 7.51 -12.53 8.62
C ASP A 124 6.83 -11.52 7.68
N ARG A 125 5.50 -11.59 7.51
CA ARG A 125 4.72 -10.68 6.67
C ARG A 125 3.92 -9.66 7.46
N ARG A 126 3.96 -9.74 8.79
CA ARG A 126 3.27 -8.79 9.68
C ARG A 126 4.15 -7.58 9.85
N VAL A 127 3.65 -6.43 9.43
CA VAL A 127 4.29 -5.15 9.76
C VAL A 127 3.75 -4.71 11.11
N ARG A 128 4.64 -4.46 12.06
CA ARG A 128 4.29 -4.07 13.42
C ARG A 128 4.85 -2.69 13.70
N PHE A 129 4.02 -1.79 14.21
CA PHE A 129 4.43 -0.44 14.58
C PHE A 129 4.12 -0.16 16.03
N VAL A 130 5.06 0.40 16.76
CA VAL A 130 4.82 0.95 18.09
C VAL A 130 4.43 2.42 17.94
N VAL A 131 3.31 2.80 18.56
CA VAL A 131 2.87 4.19 18.63
C VAL A 131 3.74 4.92 19.64
N SER A 132 4.45 5.94 19.18
CA SER A 132 5.29 6.81 19.99
C SER A 132 4.80 8.24 19.89
N LYS A 133 5.08 9.06 20.91
CA LYS A 133 4.84 10.51 20.88
C LYS A 133 6.17 11.23 21.02
N ASN A 134 6.57 11.90 19.95
CA ASN A 134 7.80 12.67 19.92
C ASN A 134 7.47 14.16 19.73
N ALA A 135 7.89 15.00 20.67
CA ALA A 135 7.62 16.44 20.65
C ALA A 135 6.14 16.84 20.41
N GLY A 136 5.19 16.01 20.85
CA GLY A 136 3.76 16.24 20.68
C GLY A 136 3.17 15.74 19.36
N VAL A 137 3.98 15.18 18.47
CA VAL A 137 3.55 14.51 17.23
C VAL A 137 3.50 13.01 17.48
N GLU A 138 2.41 12.37 17.05
CA GLU A 138 2.30 10.92 17.04
C GLU A 138 3.11 10.34 15.88
N GLU A 139 3.96 9.36 16.18
CA GLU A 139 4.84 8.70 15.22
C GLU A 139 4.68 7.18 15.37
N LEU A 140 4.72 6.46 14.26
CA LEU A 140 4.79 5.01 14.23
C LEU A 140 6.24 4.61 14.05
N VAL A 141 6.77 3.82 14.98
CA VAL A 141 8.13 3.26 14.91
C VAL A 141 8.02 1.81 14.50
N LEU A 142 8.72 1.42 13.44
CA LEU A 142 8.70 0.04 12.97
C LEU A 142 9.34 -0.88 14.01
N LEU A 143 8.68 -2.02 14.24
CA LEU A 143 9.13 -3.07 15.13
C LEU A 143 9.64 -4.23 14.26
N GLY A 144 10.93 -4.51 14.39
CA GLY A 144 11.61 -5.58 13.66
C GLY A 144 11.10 -6.98 14.06
N PRO A 145 11.46 -8.01 13.29
CA PRO A 145 11.08 -9.40 13.57
C PRO A 145 11.69 -9.95 14.87
N ASP A 146 12.79 -9.36 15.33
CA ASP A 146 13.45 -9.62 16.62
C ASP A 146 12.75 -8.91 17.80
N GLY A 147 11.80 -8.02 17.51
CA GLY A 147 11.12 -7.20 18.50
C GLY A 147 11.91 -5.96 18.91
N GLU A 148 12.97 -5.60 18.19
CA GLU A 148 13.69 -4.35 18.41
C GLU A 148 13.09 -3.22 17.56
N LEU A 149 13.22 -1.98 18.04
CA LEU A 149 12.76 -0.80 17.30
C LEU A 149 13.75 -0.46 16.19
N GLU A 150 13.22 -0.29 14.97
CA GLU A 150 14.00 0.15 13.83
C GLU A 150 14.03 1.68 13.70
N THR A 151 14.94 2.19 12.87
CA THR A 151 15.06 3.63 12.55
C THR A 151 13.95 4.12 11.61
N THR A 152 13.08 3.23 11.18
CA THR A 152 11.98 3.52 10.26
C THR A 152 10.82 4.12 11.05
N HIS A 153 10.42 5.34 10.68
CA HIS A 153 9.39 6.10 11.37
C HIS A 153 8.37 6.69 10.38
N LEU A 154 7.09 6.53 10.69
CA LEU A 154 6.01 7.20 9.97
C LEU A 154 5.41 8.30 10.85
N LYS A 155 5.33 9.52 10.34
CA LYS A 155 4.88 10.69 11.10
C LYS A 155 3.41 10.98 10.83
N SER A 156 2.65 11.28 11.88
CA SER A 156 1.26 11.72 11.74
C SER A 156 1.20 13.06 10.98
N VAL A 157 0.26 13.13 10.03
CA VAL A 157 0.01 14.32 9.19
C VAL A 157 -1.09 15.21 9.78
N ASN A 158 -2.01 14.61 10.55
CA ASN A 158 -3.14 15.31 11.15
C ASN A 158 -2.87 15.47 12.65
N ASN A 159 -2.18 16.56 13.01
CA ASN A 159 -2.01 16.98 14.41
C ASN A 159 -2.69 18.34 14.63
#